data_AF-A0A2D6ABL2-F1
#
_entry.id   AF-A0A2D6ABL2-F1
#
_cell.length_a   1.000
_cell.length_b   1.000
_cell.length_c   1.000
_cell.angle_alpha   90.00
_cell.angle_beta   90.00
_cell.angle_gamma   90.00
#
_symmetry.space_group_name_H-M   'P 1'
#
loop_
_entity.id
_entity.type
_entity.pdbx_description
1 polymer ?
#
loop_
_entity_poly.entity_id
_entity_poly.type
_entity_poly.pdbx_seq_one_letter_code
_entity_poly.pdbx_strand_id
1 'polypeptide(L)'
;MWPLAFLIINSLWVGISDNAAPYEINDYEHSIETRTVNLDGVLGQDRPMPATFEFHFSGQTSDSGAISWKIIDSSQQTVAEWSGTLDDKPKAWEGELNPGNYRVETTADEGILVEQILYIQPFSSYALEGHFALSILLVLVAFAESIVRKKGKQYFSNKGSTHQQLDAKAPFKRLNTGASDDDLLGLDESPWRTPKGL
;
A
#
# COMPACT_ATOMS: atom_id res chain seq x y z
N MET A 1 16.90 3.20 -10.16
CA MET A 1 15.45 3.03 -9.88
C MET A 1 15.20 2.02 -8.77
N TRP A 2 15.66 0.76 -8.88
CA TRP A 2 15.36 -0.27 -7.86
C TRP A 2 15.82 0.05 -6.41
N PRO A 3 17.01 0.62 -6.16
CA PRO A 3 17.38 1.01 -4.79
C PRO A 3 16.46 2.08 -4.20
N LEU A 4 15.97 3.02 -5.02
CA LEU A 4 15.01 4.04 -4.58
C LEU A 4 13.65 3.39 -4.27
N ALA A 5 13.19 2.47 -5.11
CA ALA A 5 11.95 1.72 -4.85
C ALA A 5 12.04 0.89 -3.56
N PHE A 6 13.21 0.31 -3.28
CA PHE A 6 13.48 -0.41 -2.04
C PHE A 6 13.36 0.51 -0.81
N LEU A 7 13.92 1.71 -0.87
CA LEU A 7 13.77 2.68 0.22
C LEU A 7 12.31 3.07 0.41
N ILE A 8 11.61 3.43 -0.67
CA ILE A 8 10.21 3.87 -0.60
C ILE A 8 9.31 2.78 0.00
N ILE A 9 9.41 1.54 -0.47
CA ILE A 9 8.52 0.45 -0.02
C ILE A 9 8.76 0.10 1.44
N ASN A 10 10.02 0.10 1.88
CA ASN A 10 10.34 -0.18 3.28
C ASN A 10 9.98 0.99 4.20
N SER A 11 10.17 2.24 3.77
CA SER A 11 9.72 3.40 4.55
C SER A 11 8.20 3.46 4.68
N LEU A 12 7.46 3.08 3.63
CA LEU A 12 6.00 2.98 3.71
C LEU A 12 5.57 1.91 4.71
N TRP A 13 6.27 0.77 4.73
CA TRP A 13 5.98 -0.30 5.67
C TRP A 13 6.18 0.11 7.12
N VAL A 14 7.25 0.86 7.44
CA VAL A 14 7.45 1.42 8.80
C VAL A 14 6.22 2.24 9.23
N GLY A 15 5.72 3.11 8.34
CA GLY A 15 4.54 3.92 8.65
C GLY A 15 3.27 3.10 8.89
N ILE A 16 3.14 1.95 8.23
CA ILE A 16 2.00 1.03 8.41
C ILE A 16 2.17 0.19 9.68
N SER A 17 3.37 -0.33 9.95
CA SER A 17 3.64 -1.17 11.11
C SER A 17 3.48 -0.41 12.42
N ASP A 18 3.87 0.86 12.43
CA ASP A 18 3.83 1.72 13.61
C ASP A 18 2.44 2.36 13.81
N ASN A 19 1.50 2.18 12.88
CA ASN A 19 0.18 2.76 12.97
C ASN A 19 -0.64 2.11 14.09
N ALA A 20 -1.25 2.94 14.93
CA ALA A 20 -2.17 2.51 15.98
C ALA A 20 -3.62 2.70 15.54
N ALA A 21 -4.43 1.66 15.73
CA ALA A 21 -5.87 1.68 15.58
C ALA A 21 -6.52 2.13 16.90
N PRO A 22 -7.23 3.28 16.93
CA PRO A 22 -7.92 3.73 18.13
C PRO A 22 -9.26 3.01 18.30
N TYR A 23 -9.49 2.48 19.50
CA TYR A 23 -10.77 2.00 19.98
C TYR A 23 -11.28 2.93 21.06
N GLU A 24 -12.26 3.73 20.71
CA GLU A 24 -12.96 4.59 21.67
C GLU A 24 -13.78 3.72 22.62
N ILE A 25 -13.48 3.81 23.91
CA ILE A 25 -14.17 3.07 24.96
C ILE A 25 -15.28 3.94 25.55
N ASN A 26 -14.89 5.10 26.07
CA ASN A 26 -15.78 6.10 26.62
C ASN A 26 -15.44 7.48 26.05
N ASP A 27 -16.46 8.29 25.86
CA ASP A 27 -16.36 9.68 25.47
C ASP A 27 -17.17 10.55 26.45
N TYR A 28 -16.97 11.88 26.41
CA TYR A 28 -17.64 12.81 27.34
C TYR A 28 -19.17 12.88 27.16
N GLU A 29 -19.71 12.42 26.03
CA GLU A 29 -21.13 12.45 25.68
C GLU A 29 -21.84 11.10 25.93
N HIS A 30 -21.08 10.00 25.96
CA HIS A 30 -21.54 8.60 26.05
C HIS A 30 -20.68 7.79 27.02
N SER A 31 -20.87 8.03 28.32
CA SER A 31 -20.25 7.20 29.36
C SER A 31 -20.94 5.84 29.43
N ILE A 32 -20.20 4.77 29.12
CA ILE A 32 -20.65 3.37 29.20
C ILE A 32 -19.79 2.65 30.24
N GLU A 33 -20.45 2.04 31.24
CA GLU A 33 -19.77 1.29 32.31
C GLU A 33 -18.98 0.08 31.80
N THR A 34 -19.41 -0.52 30.69
CA THR A 34 -18.83 -1.75 30.15
C THR A 34 -18.79 -1.73 28.63
N ARG A 35 -17.60 -1.90 28.05
CA ARG A 35 -17.41 -2.03 26.60
C ARG A 35 -16.67 -3.29 26.24
N THR A 36 -17.11 -3.92 25.15
CA THR A 36 -16.41 -5.08 24.58
C THR A 36 -15.56 -4.64 23.41
N VAL A 37 -14.32 -5.10 23.37
CA VAL A 37 -13.37 -4.90 22.27
C VAL A 37 -13.03 -6.27 21.71
N ASN A 38 -13.22 -6.47 20.41
CA ASN A 38 -12.75 -7.66 19.73
C ASN A 38 -11.47 -7.32 18.95
N LEU A 39 -10.40 -8.06 19.25
CA LEU A 39 -9.11 -7.94 18.59
C LEU A 39 -8.89 -9.17 17.72
N ASP A 40 -8.93 -8.99 16.40
CA ASP A 40 -8.69 -10.07 15.46
C ASP A 40 -7.19 -10.23 15.17
N GLY A 41 -6.77 -11.47 14.90
CA GLY A 41 -5.42 -11.78 14.44
C GLY A 41 -5.16 -11.22 13.04
N VAL A 42 -3.93 -10.80 12.80
CA VAL A 42 -3.48 -10.28 11.50
C VAL A 42 -2.87 -11.41 10.68
N LEU A 43 -3.22 -11.49 9.39
CA LEU A 43 -2.69 -12.49 8.44
C LEU A 43 -2.87 -13.95 8.92
N GLY A 44 -3.94 -14.22 9.68
CA GLY A 44 -4.27 -15.55 10.21
C GLY A 44 -3.31 -16.03 11.32
N GLN A 45 -2.58 -15.12 11.96
CA GLN A 45 -1.71 -15.41 13.10
C GLN A 45 -2.17 -14.67 14.36
N ASP A 46 -2.10 -15.38 15.48
CA ASP A 46 -2.51 -14.87 16.79
C ASP A 46 -1.30 -14.37 17.59
N ARG A 47 -0.68 -13.27 17.14
CA ARG A 47 0.47 -12.66 17.82
C ARG A 47 0.04 -11.57 18.81
N PRO A 48 0.69 -11.44 19.98
CA PRO A 48 0.47 -10.32 20.88
C PRO A 48 0.69 -8.99 20.15
N MET A 49 -0.21 -8.03 20.34
CA MET A 49 -0.18 -6.71 19.72
C MET A 49 0.12 -5.66 20.79
N PRO A 50 1.09 -4.76 20.59
CA PRO A 50 1.31 -3.64 21.47
C PRO A 50 0.03 -2.79 21.60
N ALA A 51 -0.26 -2.41 22.84
CA ALA A 51 -1.46 -1.69 23.21
C ALA A 51 -1.11 -0.56 24.18
N THR A 52 -1.73 0.59 23.96
CA THR A 52 -1.66 1.75 24.85
C THR A 52 -3.06 2.16 25.24
N PHE A 53 -3.36 2.18 26.53
CA PHE A 53 -4.65 2.63 27.05
C PHE A 53 -4.50 4.02 27.64
N GLU A 54 -5.07 5.00 26.94
CA GLU A 54 -5.16 6.38 27.39
C GLU A 54 -6.48 6.61 28.10
N PHE A 55 -6.41 7.35 29.20
CA PHE A 55 -7.59 7.68 29.98
C PHE A 55 -7.44 9.07 30.58
N HIS A 56 -8.50 9.84 30.42
CA HIS A 56 -8.63 11.21 30.91
C HIS A 56 -9.95 11.32 31.66
N PHE A 57 -9.96 12.11 32.72
CA PHE A 57 -11.16 12.37 33.50
C PHE A 57 -11.29 13.84 33.84
N SER A 58 -12.53 14.28 34.00
CA SER A 58 -12.86 15.65 34.32
C SER A 58 -14.08 15.69 35.23
N GLY A 59 -14.00 16.48 36.30
CA GLY A 59 -15.13 16.77 37.17
C GLY A 59 -16.07 17.75 36.48
N GLN A 60 -17.30 17.33 36.17
CA GLN A 60 -18.32 18.20 35.59
C GLN A 60 -19.13 18.92 36.69
N THR A 61 -19.46 18.19 37.76
CA THR A 61 -20.24 18.70 38.91
C THR A 61 -19.67 18.26 40.27
N SER A 62 -18.61 17.46 40.28
CA SER A 62 -17.93 17.01 41.49
C SER A 62 -16.45 17.39 41.49
N ASP A 63 -15.98 17.91 42.62
CA ASP A 63 -14.57 18.27 42.86
C ASP A 63 -13.75 17.10 43.44
N SER A 64 -14.40 15.97 43.71
CA SER A 64 -13.75 14.77 44.25
C SER A 64 -14.55 13.51 43.94
N GLY A 65 -13.88 12.40 43.65
CA GLY A 65 -14.54 11.10 43.54
C GLY A 65 -13.56 10.00 43.13
N ALA A 66 -13.99 8.76 43.30
CA ALA A 66 -13.26 7.57 42.93
C ALA A 66 -13.49 7.22 41.46
N ILE A 67 -12.41 6.77 40.81
CA ILE A 67 -12.43 6.33 39.42
C ILE A 67 -11.58 5.07 39.35
N SER A 68 -12.09 4.06 38.65
CA SER A 68 -11.34 2.84 38.37
C SER A 68 -11.69 2.28 37.01
N TRP A 69 -10.73 1.55 36.44
CA TRP A 69 -10.96 0.78 35.23
C TRP A 69 -10.21 -0.54 35.30
N LYS A 70 -10.70 -1.52 34.56
CA LYS A 70 -10.03 -2.81 34.37
C LYS A 70 -10.31 -3.36 32.98
N ILE A 71 -9.30 -4.02 32.43
CA ILE A 71 -9.36 -4.75 31.16
C ILE A 71 -9.38 -6.24 31.53
N ILE A 72 -10.44 -6.93 31.13
CA ILE A 72 -10.68 -8.34 31.43
C ILE A 72 -10.69 -9.12 30.12
N ASP A 73 -9.99 -10.25 30.08
CA ASP A 73 -9.98 -11.13 28.91
C ASP A 73 -11.20 -12.08 28.87
N SER A 74 -11.31 -12.85 27.78
CA SER A 74 -12.38 -13.85 27.63
C SER A 74 -12.37 -14.97 28.70
N SER A 75 -11.24 -15.18 29.37
CA SER A 75 -11.07 -16.16 30.46
C SER A 75 -11.47 -15.59 31.83
N GLN A 76 -11.99 -14.35 31.88
CA GLN A 76 -12.27 -13.59 33.10
C GLN A 76 -11.01 -13.24 33.91
N GLN A 77 -9.83 -13.22 33.28
CA GLN A 77 -8.59 -12.77 33.89
C GLN A 77 -8.42 -11.26 33.70
N THR A 78 -8.11 -10.54 34.78
CA THR A 78 -7.71 -9.13 34.70
C THR A 78 -6.32 -9.03 34.07
N VAL A 79 -6.24 -8.33 32.95
CA VAL A 79 -4.99 -8.08 32.21
C VAL A 79 -4.32 -6.82 32.73
N ALA A 80 -5.11 -5.78 32.98
CA ALA A 80 -4.67 -4.50 33.49
C ALA A 80 -5.79 -3.86 34.31
N GLU A 81 -5.41 -3.13 35.35
CA GLU A 81 -6.35 -2.38 36.18
C GLU A 81 -5.69 -1.13 36.74
N TRP A 82 -6.52 -0.16 37.07
CA TRP A 82 -6.13 1.04 37.78
C TRP A 82 -7.30 1.54 38.64
N SER A 83 -6.96 2.12 39.78
CA SER A 83 -7.92 2.77 40.68
C SER A 83 -7.27 3.99 41.31
N GLY A 84 -8.00 5.10 41.36
CA GLY A 84 -7.54 6.34 41.95
C GLY A 84 -8.68 7.32 42.17
N THR A 85 -8.33 8.59 42.33
CA THR A 85 -9.28 9.70 42.51
C THR A 85 -9.15 10.75 41.40
N LEU A 86 -10.11 11.68 41.35
CA LEU A 86 -10.10 12.81 40.42
C LEU A 86 -8.85 13.72 40.54
N ASP A 87 -8.13 13.67 41.65
CA ASP A 87 -6.89 14.44 41.85
C ASP A 87 -5.65 13.72 41.29
N ASP A 88 -5.77 12.44 40.99
CA ASP A 88 -4.65 11.65 40.50
C ASP A 88 -4.31 12.05 39.06
N LYS A 89 -3.02 11.98 38.71
CA LYS A 89 -2.56 12.15 37.33
C LYS A 89 -2.19 10.78 36.79
N PRO A 90 -3.14 10.05 36.20
CA PRO A 90 -2.81 8.76 35.64
C PRO A 90 -1.81 8.89 34.50
N LYS A 91 -0.97 7.87 34.37
CA LYS A 91 -0.19 7.64 33.16
C LYS A 91 -0.95 6.64 32.30
N ALA A 92 -0.82 6.78 30.97
CA ALA A 92 -1.30 5.75 30.05
C ALA A 92 -0.69 4.39 30.43
N TRP A 93 -1.51 3.34 30.30
CA TRP A 93 -1.03 1.98 30.44
C TRP A 93 -0.45 1.50 29.11
N GLU A 94 0.69 0.84 29.16
CA GLU A 94 1.35 0.24 27.99
C GLU A 94 1.53 -1.26 28.24
N GLY A 95 1.16 -2.08 27.27
CA GLY A 95 1.29 -3.54 27.36
C GLY A 95 1.07 -4.22 26.03
N GLU A 96 0.90 -5.55 26.06
CA GLU A 96 0.59 -6.34 24.87
C GLU A 96 -0.72 -7.09 25.09
N LEU A 97 -1.58 -7.10 24.07
CA LEU A 97 -2.85 -7.82 24.07
C LEU A 97 -2.83 -8.88 22.97
N ASN A 98 -3.15 -10.13 23.32
CA ASN A 98 -3.35 -11.18 22.35
C ASN A 98 -4.66 -10.96 21.57
N PRO A 99 -4.80 -11.48 20.35
CA PRO A 99 -6.09 -11.53 19.68
C PRO A 99 -7.13 -12.26 20.53
N GLY A 100 -8.33 -11.70 20.59
CA GLY A 100 -9.39 -12.17 21.45
C GLY A 100 -10.39 -11.09 21.84
N ASN A 101 -11.35 -11.49 22.65
CA ASN A 101 -12.37 -10.59 23.19
C ASN A 101 -11.96 -10.08 24.56
N TYR A 102 -12.04 -8.76 24.72
CA TYR A 102 -11.77 -8.07 25.97
C TYR A 102 -12.98 -7.27 26.40
N ARG A 103 -13.15 -7.13 27.70
CA ARG A 103 -14.14 -6.29 28.33
C ARG A 103 -13.44 -5.22 29.16
N VAL A 104 -13.68 -3.97 28.84
CA VAL A 104 -13.25 -2.82 29.65
C VAL A 104 -14.40 -2.44 30.55
N GLU A 105 -14.18 -2.50 31.85
CA GLU A 105 -15.13 -2.05 32.87
C GLU A 105 -14.60 -0.77 33.49
N THR A 106 -15.44 0.26 33.53
CA THR A 106 -15.10 1.58 34.08
C THR A 106 -16.14 1.94 35.14
N THR A 107 -15.67 2.36 36.31
CA THR A 107 -16.50 2.83 37.40
C THR A 107 -16.02 4.21 37.80
N ALA A 108 -16.92 5.19 37.77
CA ALA A 108 -16.66 6.55 38.18
C ALA A 108 -17.84 7.07 39.01
N ASP A 109 -17.54 7.89 40.01
CA ASP A 109 -18.56 8.55 40.83
C ASP A 109 -19.40 9.55 40.00
N GLU A 110 -20.62 9.81 40.48
CA GLU A 110 -21.56 10.71 39.81
C GLU A 110 -20.96 12.11 39.60
N GLY A 111 -21.13 12.67 38.40
CA GLY A 111 -20.61 13.99 38.04
C GLY A 111 -19.16 14.00 37.55
N ILE A 112 -18.52 12.83 37.41
CA ILE A 112 -17.22 12.66 36.77
C ILE A 112 -17.45 12.14 35.34
N LEU A 113 -16.85 12.82 34.36
CA LEU A 113 -16.76 12.30 33.01
C LEU A 113 -15.42 11.61 32.78
N VAL A 114 -15.45 10.55 31.98
CA VAL A 114 -14.27 9.74 31.66
C VAL A 114 -14.19 9.57 30.15
N GLU A 115 -13.03 9.89 29.58
CA GLU A 115 -12.66 9.62 28.21
C GLU A 115 -11.59 8.53 28.20
N GLN A 116 -11.80 7.48 27.41
CA GLN A 116 -10.91 6.32 27.36
C GLN A 116 -10.72 5.86 25.93
N ILE A 117 -9.46 5.75 25.52
CA ILE A 117 -9.09 5.30 24.17
C ILE A 117 -8.05 4.20 24.30
N LEU A 118 -8.35 3.06 23.69
CA LEU A 118 -7.42 1.93 23.57
C LEU A 118 -6.79 1.94 22.18
N TYR A 119 -5.50 2.25 22.11
CA TYR A 119 -4.70 2.19 20.90
C TYR A 119 -4.08 0.80 20.75
N ILE A 120 -4.29 0.15 19.61
CA ILE A 120 -3.70 -1.16 19.30
C ILE A 120 -2.83 -1.02 18.06
N GLN A 121 -1.62 -1.60 18.08
CA GLN A 121 -0.72 -1.62 16.92
C GLN A 121 -0.63 -3.03 16.32
N PRO A 122 -1.62 -3.43 15.49
CA PRO A 122 -1.76 -4.81 15.05
C PRO A 122 -0.63 -5.27 14.12
N PHE A 123 -0.03 -4.36 13.35
CA PHE A 123 1.03 -4.67 12.39
C PHE A 123 2.45 -4.59 12.99
N SER A 124 2.61 -3.99 14.17
CA SER A 124 3.92 -3.84 14.83
C SER A 124 4.60 -5.19 15.06
N SER A 125 3.81 -6.20 15.46
CA SER A 125 4.26 -7.58 15.68
C SER A 125 4.69 -8.34 14.41
N TYR A 126 4.51 -7.72 13.24
CA TYR A 126 4.89 -8.24 11.92
C TYR A 126 5.87 -7.32 11.18
N ALA A 127 6.41 -6.30 11.85
CA ALA A 127 7.24 -5.28 11.21
C ALA A 127 8.42 -5.91 10.45
N LEU A 128 9.11 -6.90 11.04
CA LEU A 128 10.24 -7.56 10.40
C LEU A 128 9.80 -8.42 9.20
N GLU A 129 8.77 -9.24 9.37
CA GLU A 129 8.26 -10.11 8.30
C GLU A 129 7.79 -9.31 7.10
N GLY A 130 7.11 -8.18 7.32
CA GLY A 130 6.69 -7.29 6.25
C GLY A 130 7.88 -6.71 5.48
N HIS A 131 8.94 -6.27 6.18
CA HIS A 131 10.18 -5.82 5.52
C HIS A 131 10.79 -6.91 4.63
N PHE A 132 10.91 -8.14 5.15
CA PHE A 132 11.43 -9.26 4.37
C PHE A 132 10.55 -9.61 3.17
N ALA A 133 9.23 -9.72 3.38
CA ALA A 133 8.28 -10.07 2.35
C ALA A 133 8.27 -9.03 1.22
N LEU A 134 8.19 -7.74 1.55
CA LEU A 134 8.20 -6.65 0.58
C LEU A 134 9.52 -6.56 -0.18
N SER A 135 10.64 -6.78 0.52
CA SER A 135 11.98 -6.79 -0.09
C SER A 135 12.15 -7.93 -1.09
N ILE A 136 11.73 -9.15 -0.71
CA ILE A 136 11.76 -10.32 -1.61
C ILE A 136 10.84 -10.09 -2.81
N LEU A 137 9.63 -9.59 -2.56
CA LEU A 137 8.67 -9.27 -3.62
C LEU A 137 9.25 -8.27 -4.61
N LEU A 138 9.90 -7.21 -4.13
CA LEU A 138 10.55 -6.21 -4.98
C LEU A 138 11.64 -6.83 -5.86
N VAL A 139 12.47 -7.70 -5.29
CA VAL A 139 13.51 -8.41 -6.06
C VAL A 139 12.88 -9.27 -7.15
N LEU A 140 11.83 -10.03 -6.84
CA LEU A 140 11.11 -10.84 -7.83
C LEU A 140 10.53 -9.99 -8.95
N VAL A 141 9.92 -8.85 -8.62
CA VAL A 141 9.38 -7.89 -9.60
C VAL A 141 10.50 -7.33 -10.48
N ALA A 142 11.67 -7.00 -9.92
CA ALA A 142 12.82 -6.52 -10.68
C ALA A 142 13.35 -7.55 -11.70
N PHE A 143 13.39 -8.83 -11.31
CA PHE A 143 13.74 -9.92 -12.22
C PHE A 143 12.66 -10.13 -13.29
N ALA A 144 11.39 -10.15 -12.91
CA ALA A 144 10.27 -10.29 -13.85
C ALA A 144 10.29 -9.17 -14.90
N GLU A 145 10.48 -7.92 -14.47
CA GLU A 145 10.61 -6.78 -15.36
C GLU A 145 11.79 -6.95 -16.34
N SER A 146 12.94 -7.41 -15.84
CA SER A 146 14.12 -7.67 -16.68
C SER A 146 13.85 -8.73 -17.75
N ILE A 147 13.13 -9.80 -17.42
CA ILE A 147 12.73 -10.85 -18.37
C ILE A 147 11.76 -10.29 -19.41
N VAL A 148 10.74 -9.55 -18.99
CA VAL A 148 9.74 -8.95 -19.88
C VAL A 148 10.39 -7.95 -20.83
N ARG A 149 11.29 -7.08 -20.35
CA ARG A 149 12.04 -6.14 -21.20
C ARG A 149 12.89 -6.86 -22.24
N LYS A 150 13.57 -7.96 -21.87
CA LYS A 150 14.39 -8.75 -22.82
C LYS A 150 13.52 -9.41 -23.90
N LYS A 151 12.45 -10.11 -23.52
CA LYS A 151 11.53 -10.77 -24.47
C LYS A 151 10.77 -9.77 -25.34
N GLY A 152 10.35 -8.64 -24.76
CA GLY A 152 9.71 -7.55 -25.50
C GLY A 152 10.64 -6.99 -26.58
N LYS A 153 11.90 -6.66 -26.23
CA LYS A 153 12.89 -6.20 -27.22
C LYS A 153 13.10 -7.20 -28.36
N GLN A 154 13.17 -8.50 -28.06
CA GLN A 154 13.28 -9.54 -29.10
C GLN A 154 12.04 -9.60 -30.00
N TYR A 155 10.83 -9.50 -29.43
CA TYR A 155 9.58 -9.49 -30.20
C TYR A 155 9.49 -8.28 -31.16
N PHE A 156 9.85 -7.08 -30.69
CA PHE A 156 9.84 -5.88 -31.53
C PHE A 156 10.99 -5.85 -32.55
N SER A 157 12.17 -6.35 -32.18
CA SER A 157 13.31 -6.48 -33.12
C SER A 157 13.00 -7.45 -34.26
N ASN A 158 12.37 -8.59 -33.96
CA ASN A 158 11.98 -9.57 -34.99
C ASN A 158 10.89 -9.06 -35.94
N LYS A 159 10.05 -8.11 -35.49
CA LYS A 159 9.07 -7.42 -36.35
C LYS A 159 9.71 -6.37 -37.26
N GLY A 160 10.79 -5.73 -36.83
CA GLY A 160 11.54 -4.74 -37.63
C GLY A 160 12.44 -5.37 -38.70
N SER A 161 12.99 -6.56 -38.47
CA SER A 161 13.84 -7.26 -39.43
C SER A 161 13.10 -7.80 -40.66
N THR A 162 11.78 -8.00 -40.59
CA THR A 162 10.97 -8.41 -41.76
C THR A 162 10.81 -7.28 -42.78
N HIS A 163 10.94 -6.01 -42.37
CA HIS A 163 10.85 -4.85 -43.28
C HIS A 163 12.20 -4.42 -43.88
N GLN A 164 13.35 -4.85 -43.32
CA GLN A 164 14.68 -4.45 -43.82
C GLN A 164 15.27 -5.36 -44.90
N GLN A 165 14.63 -6.49 -45.24
CA GLN A 165 15.15 -7.40 -46.28
C GLN A 165 14.79 -6.96 -47.72
N LEU A 166 13.99 -5.89 -47.89
CA LEU A 166 13.63 -5.37 -49.22
C LEU A 166 14.60 -4.32 -49.77
N ASP A 167 15.53 -3.79 -48.96
CA ASP A 167 16.51 -2.78 -49.39
C ASP A 167 17.96 -3.32 -49.47
N ALA A 168 18.12 -4.62 -49.73
CA ALA A 168 19.41 -5.21 -50.03
C ALA A 168 19.85 -4.87 -51.47
N LYS A 169 20.41 -3.66 -51.63
CA LYS A 169 21.52 -3.31 -52.55
C LYS A 169 21.48 -3.97 -53.94
N ALA A 170 20.81 -3.33 -54.91
CA ALA A 170 20.92 -3.70 -56.33
C ALA A 170 22.35 -3.45 -56.86
N PRO A 171 23.03 -4.44 -57.49
CA PRO A 171 24.49 -4.39 -57.68
C PRO A 171 24.99 -3.85 -59.03
N PHE A 172 24.18 -3.22 -59.89
CA PHE A 172 24.68 -2.80 -61.22
C PHE A 172 24.50 -1.30 -61.48
N LYS A 173 25.60 -0.55 -61.39
CA LYS A 173 25.76 0.75 -62.08
C LYS A 173 25.77 0.52 -63.59
N ARG A 174 25.14 1.42 -64.37
CA ARG A 174 25.62 1.77 -65.71
C ARG A 174 25.86 3.26 -65.80
N LEU A 175 27.09 3.59 -66.18
CA LEU A 175 27.52 4.91 -66.64
C LEU A 175 27.11 5.01 -68.12
N ASN A 176 26.45 6.08 -68.55
CA ASN A 176 26.54 6.49 -69.95
C ASN A 176 26.62 8.02 -70.04
N THR A 177 27.81 8.46 -70.42
CA THR A 177 28.17 9.76 -70.97
C THR A 177 27.55 9.94 -72.36
N GLY A 178 26.95 11.11 -72.63
CA GLY A 178 26.83 11.64 -73.99
C GLY A 178 25.50 12.31 -74.35
N ALA A 179 25.63 13.54 -74.86
CA ALA A 179 24.70 14.32 -75.66
C ALA A 179 23.63 15.19 -74.96
N SER A 180 23.74 16.46 -75.32
CA SER A 180 23.03 17.69 -74.95
C SER A 180 21.61 17.79 -75.48
N ASP A 181 20.84 18.66 -74.81
CA ASP A 181 19.79 19.58 -75.29
C ASP A 181 19.24 19.33 -76.71
N ASP A 182 17.97 18.92 -76.80
CA ASP A 182 16.91 19.52 -77.65
C ASP A 182 15.63 18.64 -77.64
N ASP A 183 14.49 19.24 -77.99
CA ASP A 183 13.12 18.68 -78.14
C ASP A 183 12.33 18.52 -76.82
N LEU A 184 11.72 19.55 -76.22
CA LEU A 184 10.78 20.53 -76.78
C LEU A 184 9.55 19.89 -77.47
N LEU A 185 8.36 20.29 -76.99
CA LEU A 185 7.03 20.19 -77.63
C LEU A 185 6.36 18.81 -77.50
N GLY A 186 5.21 18.70 -76.83
CA GLY A 186 3.91 19.15 -77.36
C GLY A 186 3.17 17.90 -77.83
N LEU A 187 2.17 17.43 -77.08
CA LEU A 187 0.78 17.48 -77.57
C LEU A 187 0.68 17.20 -79.08
N ASP A 188 0.51 15.94 -79.49
CA ASP A 188 -0.70 15.51 -80.19
C ASP A 188 -0.63 14.04 -80.66
N GLU A 189 -1.74 13.35 -80.38
CA GLU A 189 -2.37 12.27 -81.15
C GLU A 189 -1.61 10.96 -81.51
N SER A 190 -2.11 9.90 -80.86
CA SER A 190 -1.89 8.46 -81.08
C SER A 190 -2.45 7.96 -82.43
N PRO A 191 -1.71 7.17 -83.24
CA PRO A 191 -2.25 6.73 -84.53
C PRO A 191 -2.49 5.21 -84.76
N TRP A 192 -2.18 4.26 -83.85
CA TRP A 192 -2.14 2.84 -84.27
C TRP A 192 -2.81 1.82 -83.31
N ARG A 193 -4.15 1.76 -83.38
CA ARG A 193 -4.88 0.48 -83.32
C ARG A 193 -4.51 -0.35 -84.56
N THR A 194 -4.20 -1.63 -84.38
CA THR A 194 -4.56 -2.68 -85.36
C THR A 194 -4.99 -3.94 -84.58
N PRO A 195 -6.10 -4.57 -84.98
CA PRO A 195 -5.96 -5.99 -85.31
C PRO A 195 -6.17 -6.23 -86.81
N LYS A 196 -5.40 -7.20 -87.30
CA LYS A 196 -5.32 -7.66 -88.68
C LYS A 196 -6.44 -8.66 -88.96
N GLY A 197 -7.12 -8.49 -90.10
CA GLY A 197 -7.37 -9.56 -91.08
C GLY A 197 -8.72 -10.30 -91.05
N LEU A 198 -9.30 -10.36 -92.27
CA LEU A 198 -10.28 -11.30 -92.85
C LEU A 198 -11.64 -11.51 -92.17
#